data_AF-A0AA39YKA0-F1
#
_entry.id   AF-A0AA39YKA0-F1
#
_cell.length_a   1.000
_cell.length_b   1.000
_cell.length_c   1.000
_cell.angle_alpha   90.00
_cell.angle_beta   90.00
_cell.angle_gamma   90.00
#
_symmetry.space_group_name_H-M   'P 1'
#
loop_
_entity.id
_entity.type
_entity.pdbx_description
1 polymer ?
#
loop_
_entity_poly.entity_id
_entity_poly.type
_entity_poly.pdbx_seq_one_letter_code
_entity_poly.pdbx_strand_id
1 'polypeptide(L)'
;MQLIKLTVAIAGLFTAAVQAAPAVHETGVTHSAADIKADGYNDTLPLPYPKLNKNCRDDFEYYNDTSQASPLIKDCWQIYNNIEKNDGSWTGTMGHRKILSYGTCAYDVWPDSNGLWWNIKNDDVRLTIKRAIEKFAVAWPGEDYKVGAHGKLACETYVIDWSIYHN
;
A
#
# COMPACT_ATOMS: atom_id res chain seq x y z
N MET A 1 3.21 -65.25 -45.75
CA MET A 1 2.02 -64.51 -45.27
C MET A 1 1.94 -64.75 -43.77
N GLN A 2 2.07 -63.82 -42.84
CA GLN A 2 2.12 -62.35 -42.84
C GLN A 2 2.95 -61.94 -41.60
N LEU A 3 3.74 -60.87 -41.74
CA LEU A 3 4.48 -60.19 -40.67
C LEU A 3 3.53 -59.71 -39.55
N ILE A 4 3.85 -60.04 -38.30
CA ILE A 4 3.25 -59.40 -37.13
C ILE A 4 3.98 -58.07 -36.91
N LYS A 5 3.18 -57.01 -36.86
CA LYS A 5 3.58 -55.60 -36.86
C LYS A 5 4.31 -55.22 -35.56
N LEU A 6 5.50 -54.65 -35.72
CA LEU A 6 6.22 -53.92 -34.67
C LEU A 6 5.37 -52.73 -34.22
N THR A 7 5.00 -52.67 -32.95
CA THR A 7 4.33 -51.49 -32.38
C THR A 7 5.40 -50.66 -31.67
N VAL A 8 5.78 -49.54 -32.28
CA VAL A 8 6.71 -48.56 -31.72
C VAL A 8 5.96 -47.73 -30.69
N ALA A 9 6.31 -47.84 -29.42
CA ALA A 9 5.85 -46.93 -28.38
C ALA A 9 6.67 -45.63 -28.46
N ILE A 10 6.02 -44.56 -28.92
CA ILE A 10 6.62 -43.22 -28.96
C ILE A 10 6.60 -42.66 -27.53
N ALA A 11 7.79 -42.53 -26.94
CA ALA A 11 7.99 -41.81 -25.69
C ALA A 11 7.73 -40.32 -25.91
N GLY A 12 6.58 -39.83 -25.42
CA GLY A 12 6.26 -38.41 -25.41
C GLY A 12 7.11 -37.67 -24.39
N LEU A 13 8.01 -36.83 -24.88
CA LEU A 13 8.73 -35.82 -24.09
C LEU A 13 7.71 -34.77 -23.60
N PHE A 14 7.47 -34.72 -22.28
CA PHE A 14 6.81 -33.57 -21.67
C PHE A 14 7.82 -32.43 -21.57
N THR A 15 7.80 -31.53 -22.56
CA THR A 15 8.44 -30.22 -22.43
C THR A 15 7.59 -29.37 -21.48
N ALA A 16 8.09 -29.14 -20.27
CA ALA A 16 7.52 -28.14 -19.38
C ALA A 16 7.72 -26.76 -20.03
N ALA A 17 6.66 -26.19 -20.58
CA ALA A 17 6.64 -24.80 -20.98
C ALA A 17 6.68 -23.96 -19.71
N VAL A 18 7.83 -23.36 -19.41
CA VAL A 18 7.92 -22.27 -18.43
C VAL A 18 7.21 -21.09 -19.08
N GLN A 19 5.92 -20.94 -18.79
CA GLN A 19 5.20 -19.74 -19.19
C GLN A 19 5.70 -18.62 -18.28
N ALA A 20 6.65 -17.83 -18.78
CA ALA A 20 7.01 -16.56 -18.17
C ALA A 20 5.72 -15.76 -17.98
N ALA A 21 5.45 -15.33 -16.74
CA ALA A 21 4.37 -14.39 -16.46
C ALA A 21 4.52 -13.18 -17.40
N PRO A 22 3.42 -12.65 -17.97
CA PRO A 22 3.51 -11.44 -18.77
C PRO A 22 4.15 -10.35 -17.90
N ALA A 23 5.26 -9.80 -18.37
CA ALA A 23 5.82 -8.59 -17.78
C ALA A 23 4.73 -7.53 -17.84
N VAL A 24 4.16 -7.19 -16.68
CA VAL A 24 3.29 -6.04 -16.55
C VAL A 24 4.17 -4.84 -16.89
N HIS A 25 3.93 -4.27 -18.07
CA HIS A 25 4.46 -2.96 -18.40
C HIS A 25 3.97 -2.02 -17.28
N GLU A 26 4.88 -1.54 -16.43
CA GLU A 26 4.63 -0.29 -15.72
C GLU A 26 4.37 0.75 -16.80
N THR A 27 3.10 1.00 -17.11
CA THR A 27 2.70 2.28 -17.65
C THR A 27 2.88 3.26 -16.51
N GLY A 28 4.11 3.73 -16.32
CA GLY A 28 4.36 4.98 -15.65
C GLY A 28 3.61 6.04 -16.46
N VAL A 29 2.36 6.31 -16.06
CA VAL A 29 1.65 7.49 -16.52
C VAL A 29 2.34 8.65 -15.83
N THR A 30 3.35 9.20 -16.50
CA THR A 30 3.86 10.52 -16.17
C THR A 30 2.77 11.51 -16.54
N HIS A 31 1.91 11.86 -15.58
CA HIS A 31 1.02 12.99 -15.74
C HIS A 31 1.90 14.23 -15.91
N SER A 32 1.92 14.78 -17.12
CA SER A 32 2.60 16.02 -17.38
C SER A 32 1.83 17.14 -16.67
N ALA A 33 2.50 18.23 -16.32
CA ALA A 33 1.85 19.39 -15.70
C ALA A 33 0.71 20.00 -16.56
N ALA A 34 0.58 19.58 -17.83
CA ALA A 34 -0.51 19.96 -18.72
C ALA A 34 -1.80 19.16 -18.50
N ASP A 35 -1.71 17.91 -18.00
CA ASP A 35 -2.89 17.04 -17.83
C ASP A 35 -3.78 17.49 -16.65
N ILE A 36 -3.20 18.20 -15.68
CA ILE A 36 -3.92 18.77 -14.52
C ILE A 36 -4.92 19.87 -14.92
N LYS A 37 -4.78 20.47 -16.13
CA LYS A 37 -5.70 21.52 -16.58
C LYS A 37 -7.07 21.01 -17.06
N ALA A 38 -7.26 19.70 -17.20
CA ALA A 38 -8.47 19.14 -17.80
C ALA A 38 -9.66 19.00 -16.84
N ASP A 39 -9.44 18.94 -15.52
CA ASP A 39 -10.48 18.53 -14.57
C ASP A 39 -11.41 19.67 -14.08
N GLY A 40 -11.33 20.85 -14.70
CA GLY A 40 -12.33 21.92 -14.48
C GLY A 40 -12.44 22.44 -13.03
N TYR A 41 -11.47 22.17 -12.17
CA TYR A 41 -11.47 22.66 -10.79
C TYR A 41 -11.29 24.18 -10.78
N ASN A 42 -12.38 24.92 -10.59
CA ASN A 42 -12.38 26.37 -10.52
C ASN A 42 -11.86 26.84 -9.15
N ASP A 43 -10.66 27.42 -9.14
CA ASP A 43 -9.91 27.87 -7.97
C ASP A 43 -10.60 28.99 -7.15
N THR A 44 -11.67 29.62 -7.65
CA THR A 44 -12.10 30.95 -7.19
C THR A 44 -13.07 31.02 -6.00
N LEU A 45 -13.28 29.97 -5.21
CA LEU A 45 -14.07 30.08 -3.97
C LEU A 45 -13.17 30.46 -2.77
N PRO A 46 -13.40 31.62 -2.10
CA PRO A 46 -12.64 32.02 -0.93
C PRO A 46 -13.15 31.25 0.29
N LEU A 47 -12.56 30.09 0.57
CA LEU A 47 -12.74 29.40 1.84
C LEU A 47 -11.71 29.93 2.86
N PRO A 48 -12.07 30.13 4.14
CA PRO A 48 -11.18 30.66 5.18
C PRO A 48 -10.10 29.67 5.65
N TYR A 49 -9.87 28.57 4.93
CA TYR A 49 -8.97 27.50 5.33
C TYR A 49 -8.00 27.17 4.18
N PRO A 50 -6.72 26.88 4.47
CA PRO A 50 -5.76 26.52 3.44
C PRO A 50 -6.26 25.29 2.68
N LYS A 51 -6.21 25.36 1.35
CA LYS A 51 -6.59 24.27 0.45
C LYS A 51 -5.69 23.07 0.74
N LEU A 52 -6.23 22.05 1.42
CA LEU A 52 -5.57 20.77 1.67
C LEU A 52 -5.70 19.91 0.40
N ASN A 53 -4.99 20.27 -0.66
CA ASN A 53 -4.99 19.50 -1.91
C ASN A 53 -3.56 19.22 -2.40
N LYS A 54 -2.94 18.20 -1.79
CA LYS A 54 -2.15 17.20 -2.50
C LYS A 54 -1.89 16.02 -1.56
N ASN A 55 -1.94 14.80 -2.10
CA ASN A 55 -1.53 13.58 -1.42
C ASN A 55 -0.14 13.78 -0.76
N CYS A 56 0.13 13.13 0.37
CA CYS A 56 1.43 13.14 1.03
C CYS A 56 2.40 12.24 0.26
N ARG A 57 2.82 12.71 -0.93
CA ARG A 57 3.51 11.90 -1.95
C ARG A 57 4.99 11.70 -1.70
N ASP A 58 5.56 12.38 -0.72
CA ASP A 58 6.96 12.27 -0.38
C ASP A 58 7.09 11.33 0.83
N ASP A 59 7.46 10.08 0.55
CA ASP A 59 7.67 9.04 1.55
C ASP A 59 8.97 9.33 2.32
N PHE A 60 8.83 9.89 3.53
CA PHE A 60 9.96 10.54 4.19
C PHE A 60 10.71 9.62 5.16
N GLU A 61 10.02 8.88 6.03
CA GLU A 61 10.66 8.06 7.08
C GLU A 61 9.92 6.75 7.36
N TYR A 62 10.69 5.69 7.62
CA TYR A 62 10.20 4.34 7.98
C TYR A 62 11.11 3.72 9.05
N TYR A 63 10.51 3.28 10.14
CA TYR A 63 11.18 2.62 11.26
C TYR A 63 10.60 1.22 11.45
N ASN A 64 11.48 0.27 11.74
CA ASN A 64 11.12 -1.14 11.90
C ASN A 64 10.78 -1.45 13.36
N ASP A 65 9.53 -1.85 13.60
CA ASP A 65 9.07 -2.37 14.89
C ASP A 65 8.58 -3.83 14.78
N THR A 66 8.94 -4.53 13.70
CA THR A 66 8.48 -5.90 13.46
C THR A 66 9.00 -6.83 14.55
N SER A 67 8.06 -7.48 15.24
CA SER A 67 8.29 -8.44 16.31
C SER A 67 7.31 -9.62 16.20
N GLN A 68 7.50 -10.68 17.00
CA GLN A 68 6.57 -11.81 17.03
C GLN A 68 5.14 -11.36 17.41
N ALA A 69 5.00 -10.26 18.15
CA ALA A 69 3.71 -9.68 18.53
C ALA A 69 3.07 -8.85 17.40
N SER A 70 3.79 -8.56 16.30
CA SER A 70 3.28 -7.74 15.20
C SER A 70 2.09 -8.40 14.47
N PRO A 71 1.25 -7.58 13.80
CA PRO A 71 0.11 -8.07 13.03
C PRO A 71 0.54 -8.90 11.82
N LEU A 72 -0.39 -9.72 11.35
CA LEU A 72 -0.21 -10.56 10.17
C LEU A 72 -0.28 -9.71 8.90
N ILE A 73 0.66 -9.93 7.98
CA ILE A 73 0.71 -9.19 6.70
C ILE A 73 -0.57 -9.39 5.87
N LYS A 74 -1.18 -10.59 5.94
CA LYS A 74 -2.44 -10.87 5.25
C LYS A 74 -3.59 -9.93 5.68
N ASP A 75 -3.60 -9.55 6.95
CA ASP A 75 -4.61 -8.66 7.50
C ASP A 75 -4.36 -7.21 7.07
N CYS A 76 -3.09 -6.78 7.03
CA CYS A 76 -2.73 -5.46 6.52
C CYS A 76 -2.98 -5.33 5.00
N TRP A 77 -2.76 -6.39 4.22
CA TRP A 77 -3.17 -6.43 2.82
C TRP A 77 -4.68 -6.32 2.63
N GLN A 78 -5.48 -6.86 3.55
CA GLN A 78 -6.92 -6.68 3.49
C GLN A 78 -7.32 -5.22 3.69
N ILE A 79 -6.67 -4.49 4.62
CA ILE A 79 -6.87 -3.03 4.76
C ILE A 79 -6.53 -2.34 3.44
N TYR A 80 -5.34 -2.59 2.89
CA TYR A 80 -4.86 -2.02 1.62
C TYR A 80 -5.87 -2.21 0.48
N ASN A 81 -6.41 -3.42 0.33
CA ASN A 81 -7.35 -3.77 -0.74
C ASN A 81 -8.76 -3.22 -0.50
N ASN A 82 -9.17 -3.03 0.75
CA ASN A 82 -10.49 -2.49 1.08
C ASN A 82 -10.57 -0.99 0.78
N ILE A 83 -9.49 -0.25 1.04
CA ILE A 83 -9.47 1.20 0.82
C ILE A 83 -9.23 1.58 -0.65
N GLU A 84 -8.66 0.69 -1.47
CA GLU A 84 -8.56 0.89 -2.92
C GLU A 84 -9.91 1.05 -3.62
N LYS A 85 -10.96 0.43 -3.09
CA LYS A 85 -12.28 0.38 -3.74
C LYS A 85 -13.09 1.68 -3.61
N ASN A 86 -12.62 2.65 -2.81
CA ASN A 86 -13.34 3.87 -2.50
C ASN A 86 -12.44 5.09 -2.69
N ASP A 87 -13.04 6.25 -2.97
CA ASP A 87 -12.39 7.53 -2.73
C ASP A 87 -12.58 7.89 -1.25
N GLY A 88 -11.50 7.77 -0.49
CA GLY A 88 -11.50 7.95 0.97
C GLY A 88 -10.41 8.91 1.42
N SER A 89 -10.76 9.72 2.42
CA SER A 89 -9.78 10.49 3.17
C SER A 89 -10.17 10.52 4.63
N TRP A 90 -9.16 10.57 5.50
CA TRP A 90 -9.34 10.80 6.91
C TRP A 90 -8.83 12.19 7.23
N THR A 91 -9.64 12.96 7.93
CA THR A 91 -9.27 14.25 8.48
C THR A 91 -9.25 14.17 9.99
N GLY A 92 -8.32 14.87 10.59
CA GLY A 92 -8.33 15.03 12.03
C GLY A 92 -7.59 16.26 12.48
N THR A 93 -7.60 16.39 13.80
CA THR A 93 -6.84 17.36 14.56
C THR A 93 -5.95 16.57 15.52
N MET A 94 -5.29 17.27 16.44
CA MET A 94 -4.53 16.75 17.58
C MET A 94 -4.86 15.31 18.04
N GLY A 95 -3.81 14.57 18.38
CA GLY A 95 -3.89 13.26 19.03
C GLY A 95 -3.83 12.07 18.08
N HIS A 96 -3.57 10.90 18.68
CA HIS A 96 -3.54 9.62 17.98
C HIS A 96 -4.93 9.17 17.58
N ARG A 97 -5.09 8.78 16.31
CA ARG A 97 -6.33 8.22 15.80
C ARG A 97 -6.05 6.95 15.02
N LYS A 98 -6.59 5.84 15.53
CA LYS A 98 -6.79 4.64 14.73
C LYS A 98 -7.83 4.93 13.65
N ILE A 99 -7.41 4.90 12.39
CA ILE A 99 -8.27 5.20 11.23
C ILE A 99 -8.75 3.93 10.53
N LEU A 100 -8.00 2.84 10.67
CA LEU A 100 -8.29 1.55 10.04
C LEU A 100 -7.91 0.40 10.97
N SER A 101 -8.66 -0.69 10.86
CA SER A 101 -8.30 -1.98 11.45
C SER A 101 -8.96 -3.12 10.71
N TYR A 102 -8.25 -4.23 10.57
CA TYR A 102 -8.79 -5.49 10.09
C TYR A 102 -8.01 -6.65 10.69
N GLY A 103 -8.69 -7.65 11.24
CA GLY A 103 -8.04 -8.78 11.89
C GLY A 103 -7.06 -8.31 12.98
N THR A 104 -5.81 -8.74 12.85
CA THR A 104 -4.72 -8.34 13.75
C THR A 104 -4.11 -6.97 13.41
N CYS A 105 -4.33 -6.43 12.21
CA CYS A 105 -3.69 -5.20 11.75
C CYS A 105 -4.50 -3.96 12.14
N ALA A 106 -3.86 -3.00 12.80
CA ALA A 106 -4.36 -1.66 13.03
C ALA A 106 -3.44 -0.62 12.39
N TYR A 107 -4.03 0.49 11.94
CA TYR A 107 -3.32 1.64 11.38
C TYR A 107 -3.80 2.92 12.05
N ASP A 108 -2.88 3.67 12.63
CA ASP A 108 -3.15 4.96 13.23
C ASP A 108 -2.31 6.08 12.62
N VAL A 109 -2.78 7.31 12.85
CA VAL A 109 -2.14 8.55 12.40
C VAL A 109 -2.26 9.62 13.46
N TRP A 110 -1.28 10.52 13.51
CA TRP A 110 -1.31 11.73 14.31
C TRP A 110 -0.43 12.83 13.68
N PRO A 111 -0.67 14.11 13.98
CA PRO A 111 0.19 15.17 13.50
C PRO A 111 1.49 15.22 14.32
N ASP A 112 2.62 15.45 13.65
CA ASP A 112 3.95 15.56 14.29
C ASP A 112 4.05 16.75 15.27
N SER A 113 3.22 17.77 15.06
CA SER A 113 3.13 18.91 15.98
C SER A 113 1.70 19.18 16.44
N ASN A 114 1.59 19.60 17.71
CA ASN A 114 0.32 19.92 18.33
C ASN A 114 -0.34 21.15 17.66
N GLY A 115 -1.61 21.03 17.31
CA GLY A 115 -2.44 22.13 16.80
C GLY A 115 -2.68 22.15 15.29
N LEU A 116 -2.10 21.20 14.54
CA LEU A 116 -2.33 21.09 13.10
C LEU A 116 -3.55 20.22 12.74
N TRP A 117 -4.35 20.73 11.82
CA TRP A 117 -5.29 19.92 11.06
C TRP A 117 -4.51 19.08 10.05
N TRP A 118 -4.91 17.82 9.89
CA TRP A 118 -4.29 16.89 8.96
C TRP A 118 -5.34 16.23 8.08
N ASN A 119 -4.93 15.90 6.86
CA ASN A 119 -5.68 15.07 5.91
C ASN A 119 -4.73 14.00 5.36
N ILE A 120 -5.20 12.74 5.35
CA ILE A 120 -4.51 11.64 4.70
C ILE A 120 -5.49 10.91 3.80
N LYS A 121 -5.05 10.54 2.60
CA LYS A 121 -5.90 9.86 1.60
C LYS A 121 -5.56 8.38 1.50
N ASN A 122 -6.42 7.64 0.83
CA ASN A 122 -6.24 6.21 0.60
C ASN A 122 -4.86 5.88 0.01
N ASP A 123 -4.40 6.63 -1.00
CA ASP A 123 -3.09 6.37 -1.63
C ASP A 123 -1.92 6.50 -0.65
N ASP A 124 -1.97 7.45 0.28
CA ASP A 124 -0.91 7.68 1.28
C ASP A 124 -0.84 6.50 2.27
N VAL A 125 -2.00 6.03 2.73
CA VAL A 125 -2.12 4.85 3.60
C VAL A 125 -1.68 3.58 2.87
N ARG A 126 -2.11 3.41 1.60
CA ARG A 126 -1.71 2.27 0.77
C ARG A 126 -0.21 2.24 0.56
N LEU A 127 0.39 3.39 0.27
CA LEU A 127 1.83 3.54 0.07
C LEU A 127 2.59 3.09 1.33
N THR A 128 2.25 3.62 2.50
CA THR A 128 2.93 3.27 3.76
C THR A 128 2.77 1.80 4.14
N ILE A 129 1.57 1.22 4.01
CA ILE A 129 1.35 -0.22 4.24
C ILE A 129 2.22 -1.06 3.31
N LYS A 130 2.18 -0.78 2.00
CA LYS A 130 2.95 -1.52 1.00
C LYS A 130 4.45 -1.42 1.27
N ARG A 131 4.96 -0.20 1.51
CA ARG A 131 6.39 0.04 1.77
C ARG A 131 6.86 -0.59 3.08
N ALA A 132 6.07 -0.53 4.14
CA ALA A 132 6.40 -1.18 5.41
C ALA A 132 6.50 -2.70 5.24
N ILE A 133 5.56 -3.32 4.51
CA ILE A 133 5.60 -4.75 4.18
C ILE A 133 6.84 -5.08 3.33
N GLU A 134 7.12 -4.31 2.27
CA GLU A 134 8.29 -4.51 1.40
C GLU A 134 9.62 -4.43 2.18
N LYS A 135 9.70 -3.54 3.18
CA LYS A 135 10.93 -3.29 3.95
C LYS A 135 11.11 -4.23 5.15
N PHE A 136 10.03 -4.57 5.85
CA PHE A 136 10.10 -5.09 7.22
C PHE A 136 9.28 -6.37 7.46
N ALA A 137 8.77 -7.00 6.40
CA ALA A 137 8.13 -8.31 6.51
C ALA A 137 9.10 -9.36 7.08
N VAL A 138 8.72 -9.99 8.19
CA VAL A 138 9.49 -11.09 8.81
C VAL A 138 8.55 -12.23 9.17
N ALA A 139 9.03 -13.47 9.02
CA ALA A 139 8.39 -14.66 9.56
C ALA A 139 9.34 -15.35 10.54
N TRP A 140 8.77 -15.89 11.63
CA TRP A 140 9.49 -16.75 12.56
C TRP A 140 9.23 -18.23 12.24
N PRO A 141 10.09 -19.15 12.70
CA PRO A 141 9.89 -20.59 12.47
C PRO A 141 8.50 -21.06 12.92
N GLY A 142 7.71 -21.56 11.97
CA GLY A 142 6.35 -22.06 12.24
C GLY A 142 5.26 -20.99 12.32
N GLU A 143 5.56 -19.74 12.00
CA GLU A 143 4.61 -18.62 12.04
C GLU A 143 4.38 -17.99 10.66
N ASP A 144 3.22 -17.33 10.51
CA ASP A 144 2.90 -16.50 9.34
C ASP A 144 3.77 -15.22 9.31
N TYR A 145 3.90 -14.60 8.13
CA TYR A 145 4.58 -13.32 7.98
C TYR A 145 3.86 -12.18 8.74
N LYS A 146 4.65 -11.35 9.40
CA LYS A 146 4.20 -10.23 10.22
C LYS A 146 4.95 -8.94 9.87
N VAL A 147 4.36 -7.81 10.21
CA VAL A 147 4.94 -6.47 10.01
C VAL A 147 4.54 -5.52 11.13
N GLY A 148 5.48 -4.83 11.74
CA GLY A 148 5.25 -3.70 12.63
C GLY A 148 6.13 -2.54 12.18
N ALA A 149 5.58 -1.35 12.07
CA ALA A 149 6.34 -0.20 11.59
C ALA A 149 5.68 1.11 12.02
N HIS A 150 6.50 2.15 12.16
CA HIS A 150 6.03 3.52 12.23
C HIS A 150 6.87 4.41 11.33
N GLY A 151 6.44 5.64 11.11
CA GLY A 151 7.18 6.56 10.27
C GLY A 151 6.48 7.90 10.10
N LYS A 152 6.98 8.67 9.13
CA LYS A 152 6.48 10.01 8.82
C LYS A 152 6.16 10.16 7.35
N LEU A 153 5.08 10.86 7.06
CA LEU A 153 4.68 11.33 5.74
C LEU A 153 4.80 12.85 5.71
N ALA A 154 5.58 13.36 4.76
CA ALA A 154 5.62 14.78 4.48
C ALA A 154 4.46 15.14 3.54
N CYS A 155 3.62 16.05 3.99
CA CYS A 155 2.55 16.65 3.21
C CYS A 155 2.91 18.12 2.96
N GLU A 156 2.24 18.81 2.03
CA GLU A 156 2.66 20.15 1.58
C GLU A 156 2.86 21.17 2.72
N THR A 157 2.04 21.09 3.77
CA THR A 157 2.03 22.08 4.86
C THR A 157 2.14 21.48 6.26
N TYR A 158 2.25 20.16 6.38
CA TYR A 158 2.28 19.45 7.67
C TYR A 158 2.94 18.08 7.51
N VAL A 159 3.36 17.51 8.64
CA VAL A 159 3.89 16.14 8.72
C VAL A 159 2.92 15.30 9.53
N ILE A 160 2.62 14.10 9.01
CA ILE A 160 1.82 13.09 9.69
C ILE A 160 2.75 11.96 10.13
N ASP A 161 2.70 11.60 11.40
CA ASP A 161 3.20 10.32 11.87
C ASP A 161 2.14 9.23 11.68
N TRP A 162 2.58 8.01 11.43
CA TRP A 162 1.72 6.85 11.24
C TRP A 162 2.33 5.60 11.89
N SER A 163 1.50 4.63 12.26
CA SER A 163 1.97 3.31 12.67
C SER A 163 1.09 2.14 12.23
N ILE A 164 1.73 0.98 12.06
CA ILE A 164 1.12 -0.34 11.86
C ILE A 164 1.43 -1.18 13.09
N TYR A 165 0.39 -1.58 13.80
CA TYR A 165 0.52 -2.28 15.07
C TYR A 165 -0.57 -3.36 15.23
N HIS A 166 -0.41 -4.19 16.26
CA HIS A 166 -1.35 -5.27 16.58
C HIS A 166 -2.59 -4.69 17.27
N ASN A 167 -3.79 -4.93 16.71
CA ASN A 167 -5.07 -4.42 17.19
C ASN A 167 -5.52 -5.01 18.53
#